data_AF-A0A0S8IXV1-F1
#
_entry.id   AF-A0A0S8IXV1-F1
#
_cell.length_a   1.000
_cell.length_b   1.000
_cell.length_c   1.000
_cell.angle_alpha   90.00
_cell.angle_beta   90.00
_cell.angle_gamma   90.00
#
_symmetry.space_group_name_H-M   'P 1'
#
loop_
_entity.id
_entity.type
_entity.pdbx_description
1 polymer ?
#
loop_
_entity_poly.entity_id
_entity_poly.type
_entity_poly.pdbx_seq_one_letter_code
_entity_poly.pdbx_strand_id
1 'polypeptide(L)'
;MFIIGGLILLCILVFLWLVVLRSSSELSEEKFAEVYVQLSMAKEMFAADTVKLEEEKERIFKEAEVTWEEIDNFVNRLNEKPQEWSKVWKKIVEKLEQRRQDLK
;
A
#
# COMPACT_ATOMS: atom_id res chain seq x y z
N MET A 1 2.25 -45.35 8.99
CA MET A 1 2.42 -44.35 10.06
C MET A 1 3.38 -43.21 9.67
N PHE A 2 4.48 -43.48 8.96
CA PHE A 2 5.44 -42.45 8.50
C PHE A 2 4.90 -41.46 7.45
N ILE A 3 4.03 -41.91 6.53
CA ILE A 3 3.48 -41.07 5.45
C ILE A 3 2.57 -39.95 5.99
N ILE A 4 1.81 -40.25 7.04
CA ILE A 4 0.88 -39.29 7.67
C ILE A 4 1.67 -38.18 8.39
N GLY A 5 2.78 -38.54 9.05
CA GLY A 5 3.65 -37.55 9.70
C GLY A 5 4.31 -36.59 8.70
N GLY A 6 4.73 -37.11 7.54
CA GLY A 6 5.29 -36.27 6.46
C GLY A 6 4.28 -35.28 5.87
N LEU A 7 3.02 -35.72 5.66
CA LEU A 7 1.95 -34.85 5.17
C LEU A 7 1.59 -33.75 6.18
N ILE A 8 1.54 -34.07 7.47
CA ILE A 8 1.27 -33.08 8.52
C ILE A 8 2.40 -32.04 8.56
N LEU A 9 3.67 -32.47 8.50
CA LEU A 9 4.82 -31.57 8.46
C LEU A 9 4.77 -30.64 7.23
N LEU A 10 4.43 -31.18 6.05
CA LEU A 10 4.27 -30.41 4.83
C LEU A 10 3.17 -29.34 4.97
N CYS A 11 2.01 -29.71 5.51
CA CYS A 11 0.91 -28.77 5.76
C CYS A 11 1.31 -27.66 6.75
N ILE A 12 2.06 -27.99 7.81
CA ILE A 12 2.57 -27.01 8.76
C ILE A 12 3.55 -26.05 8.07
N LEU A 13 4.45 -26.54 7.22
CA LEU A 13 5.40 -25.70 6.49
C LEU A 13 4.70 -24.77 5.50
N VAL A 14 3.69 -25.26 4.77
CA VAL A 14 2.87 -24.42 3.86
C VAL A 14 2.08 -23.38 4.66
N PHE A 15 1.50 -23.76 5.80
CA PHE A 15 0.78 -22.84 6.67
C PHE A 15 1.70 -21.76 7.25
N LEU A 16 2.89 -22.14 7.74
CA LEU A 16 3.88 -21.18 8.21
C LEU A 16 4.36 -20.25 7.10
N TRP A 17 4.56 -20.78 5.89
CA TRP A 17 4.90 -19.97 4.72
C TRP A 17 3.78 -18.97 4.36
N LEU A 18 2.51 -19.40 4.42
CA LEU A 18 1.36 -18.51 4.24
C LEU A 18 1.24 -17.44 5.33
N VAL A 19 1.57 -17.78 6.58
CA VAL A 19 1.59 -16.82 7.70
C VAL A 19 2.72 -15.80 7.53
N VAL A 20 3.90 -16.22 7.10
CA VAL A 20 5.01 -15.32 6.77
C VAL A 20 4.69 -14.46 5.55
N LEU A 21 3.97 -14.99 4.55
CA LEU A 21 3.45 -14.19 3.43
C LEU A 21 2.43 -13.14 3.89
N ARG A 22 1.65 -13.45 4.93
CA ARG A 22 0.68 -12.53 5.57
C ARG A 22 1.31 -11.52 6.52
N SER A 23 2.60 -11.65 6.83
CA SER A 23 3.38 -10.57 7.43
C SER A 23 3.65 -9.53 6.33
N SER A 24 2.58 -8.92 5.80
CA SER A 24 2.69 -7.68 5.03
C SER A 24 3.46 -6.70 5.91
N SER A 25 4.62 -6.29 5.40
CA SER A 25 5.41 -5.26 6.04
C SER A 25 4.50 -4.07 6.29
N GLU A 26 4.42 -3.62 7.54
CA GLU A 26 3.61 -2.46 7.90
C GLU A 26 3.93 -1.31 6.93
N LEU A 27 2.91 -0.83 6.21
CA LEU A 27 3.09 0.20 5.20
C LEU A 27 3.76 1.42 5.85
N SER A 28 4.90 1.86 5.30
CA SER A 28 5.62 3.01 5.84
C SER A 28 4.96 4.33 5.46
N GLU A 29 5.20 5.38 6.27
CA GLU A 29 4.67 6.71 5.99
C GLU A 29 5.16 7.26 4.64
N GLU A 30 6.42 7.02 4.27
CA GLU A 30 6.99 7.42 2.98
C GLU A 30 6.28 6.74 1.82
N LYS A 31 6.04 5.43 1.93
CA LYS A 31 5.41 4.64 0.87
C LYS A 31 3.93 4.98 0.75
N PHE A 32 3.24 5.18 1.88
CA PHE A 32 1.88 5.71 1.90
C PHE A 32 1.79 7.08 1.23
N ALA A 33 2.64 8.03 1.61
CA ALA A 33 2.63 9.38 1.04
C ALA A 33 2.84 9.35 -0.47
N GLU A 34 3.72 8.47 -0.95
CA GLU A 34 3.95 8.28 -2.38
C GLU A 34 2.74 7.77 -3.14
N VAL A 35 2.15 6.67 -2.66
CA VAL A 35 0.95 6.09 -3.26
C VAL A 35 -0.19 7.11 -3.24
N TYR A 36 -0.38 7.83 -2.12
CA TYR A 36 -1.42 8.84 -1.98
C TYR A 36 -1.28 9.98 -3.00
N VAL A 37 -0.05 10.47 -3.21
CA VAL A 37 0.22 11.50 -4.24
C VAL A 37 -0.11 10.98 -5.63
N GLN A 38 0.34 9.77 -5.97
CA GLN A 38 0.05 9.19 -7.29
C GLN A 38 -1.45 9.00 -7.53
N LEU A 39 -2.19 8.50 -6.54
CA LEU A 39 -3.63 8.34 -6.61
C LEU A 39 -4.36 9.69 -6.75
N SER A 40 -3.89 10.71 -6.04
CA SER A 40 -4.47 12.06 -6.13
C SER A 40 -4.27 12.66 -7.53
N MET A 41 -3.07 12.51 -8.10
CA MET A 41 -2.77 12.94 -9.46
C MET A 41 -3.57 12.15 -10.50
N ALA A 42 -3.69 10.83 -10.36
CA ALA A 42 -4.51 9.98 -11.23
C ALA A 42 -5.98 10.43 -11.22
N LYS A 43 -6.52 10.74 -10.03
CA LYS A 43 -7.87 11.27 -9.88
C LYS A 43 -8.06 12.61 -10.60
N GLU A 44 -7.08 13.50 -10.56
CA GLU A 44 -7.13 14.76 -11.31
C GLU A 44 -7.03 14.53 -12.83
N MET A 45 -6.11 13.67 -13.27
CA MET A 45 -5.89 13.39 -14.70
C MET A 45 -7.06 12.65 -15.37
N PHE A 46 -7.70 11.73 -14.65
CA PHE A 46 -8.76 10.86 -15.16
C PHE A 46 -10.12 11.14 -14.53
N ALA A 47 -10.35 12.34 -13.99
CA ALA A 47 -11.59 12.71 -13.30
C ALA A 47 -12.88 12.44 -14.12
N ALA A 48 -12.79 12.52 -15.44
CA ALA A 48 -13.91 12.31 -16.37
C ALA A 48 -13.99 10.87 -16.94
N ASP A 49 -12.96 10.04 -16.74
CA ASP A 49 -12.86 8.68 -17.28
C ASP A 49 -12.62 7.69 -16.14
N THR A 50 -13.73 7.19 -15.59
CA THR A 50 -13.71 6.28 -14.44
C THR A 50 -13.02 4.95 -14.74
N VAL A 51 -13.05 4.50 -16.00
CA VAL A 51 -12.39 3.23 -16.39
C VAL A 51 -10.88 3.40 -16.32
N LYS A 52 -10.36 4.46 -16.95
CA LYS A 52 -8.92 4.77 -16.87
C LYS A 52 -8.46 5.07 -15.45
N LEU A 53 -9.30 5.71 -14.64
CA LEU A 53 -8.98 5.94 -13.24
C LEU A 53 -8.77 4.62 -12.48
N GLU A 54 -9.64 3.63 -12.68
CA GLU A 54 -9.49 2.32 -12.02
C GLU A 54 -8.27 1.55 -12.54
N GLU A 55 -8.04 1.54 -13.86
CA GLU A 55 -6.83 0.94 -14.44
C GLU A 55 -5.55 1.56 -13.87
N GLU A 56 -5.54 2.89 -13.71
CA GLU A 56 -4.40 3.61 -13.15
C GLU A 56 -4.20 3.33 -11.65
N LYS A 57 -5.30 3.22 -10.88
CA LYS A 57 -5.24 2.82 -9.47
C LYS A 57 -4.64 1.41 -9.31
N GLU A 58 -5.07 0.46 -10.12
CA GLU A 58 -4.52 -0.90 -10.13
C GLU A 58 -3.03 -0.90 -10.48
N ARG A 59 -2.63 -0.10 -11.48
CA ARG A 59 -1.22 0.07 -11.86
C ARG A 59 -0.39 0.62 -10.70
N ILE A 60 -0.84 1.70 -10.06
CA ILE A 60 -0.15 2.33 -8.92
C ILE A 60 0.04 1.32 -7.77
N PHE A 61 -1.01 0.59 -7.41
CA PHE A 61 -0.94 -0.41 -6.35
C PHE A 61 0.03 -1.56 -6.68
N LYS A 62 0.02 -2.03 -7.92
CA LYS A 62 0.93 -3.07 -8.38
C LYS A 62 2.38 -2.60 -8.38
N GLU A 63 2.66 -1.40 -8.88
CA GLU A 63 4.02 -0.83 -8.91
C GLU A 63 4.56 -0.53 -7.52
N ALA A 64 3.69 -0.07 -6.63
CA ALA A 64 4.05 0.16 -5.24
C ALA A 64 4.14 -1.15 -4.45
N GLU A 65 3.66 -2.29 -4.95
CA GLU A 65 3.48 -3.51 -4.16
C GLU A 65 2.71 -3.22 -2.86
N VAL A 66 1.58 -2.52 -3.00
CA VAL A 66 0.70 -2.14 -1.89
C VAL A 66 -0.73 -2.55 -2.23
N THR A 67 -1.42 -3.12 -1.25
CA THR A 67 -2.82 -3.51 -1.33
C THR A 67 -3.74 -2.43 -0.77
N TRP A 68 -5.02 -2.50 -1.13
CA TRP A 68 -6.03 -1.60 -0.58
C TRP A 68 -6.18 -1.79 0.94
N GLU A 69 -6.06 -3.02 1.44
CA GLU A 69 -6.12 -3.34 2.87
C GLU A 69 -4.98 -2.69 3.66
N GLU A 70 -3.76 -2.65 3.11
CA GLU A 70 -2.64 -1.97 3.74
C GLU A 70 -2.84 -0.45 3.82
N ILE A 71 -3.43 0.16 2.79
CA ILE A 71 -3.80 1.59 2.79
C ILE A 71 -4.87 1.86 3.84
N ASP A 72 -5.93 1.06 3.88
CA ASP A 72 -7.04 1.23 4.82
C ASP A 72 -6.58 1.08 6.26
N ASN A 73 -5.79 0.03 6.55
CA ASN A 73 -5.19 -0.19 7.86
C ASN A 73 -4.27 0.98 8.27
N PHE A 74 -3.50 1.53 7.33
CA PHE A 74 -2.65 2.69 7.59
C PHE A 74 -3.48 3.93 7.96
N VAL A 75 -4.56 4.20 7.21
CA VAL A 75 -5.47 5.32 7.47
C VAL A 75 -6.19 5.14 8.82
N ASN A 76 -6.67 3.94 9.12
CA ASN A 76 -7.33 3.63 10.38
C ASN A 76 -6.39 3.88 11.57
N ARG A 77 -5.13 3.43 11.50
CA ARG A 77 -4.11 3.73 12.52
C ARG A 77 -3.86 5.23 12.68
N LEU A 78 -3.79 5.99 11.59
CA LEU A 78 -3.65 7.45 11.67
C LEU A 78 -4.87 8.12 12.30
N ASN A 79 -6.07 7.61 12.04
CA ASN A 79 -7.31 8.12 12.63
C ASN A 79 -7.37 7.88 14.15
N GLU A 80 -6.77 6.79 14.64
CA GLU A 80 -6.61 6.55 16.08
C GLU A 80 -5.63 7.54 16.75
N LYS A 81 -4.68 8.09 15.98
CA LYS A 81 -3.68 9.04 16.47
C LYS A 81 -3.62 10.30 15.60
N PRO A 82 -4.62 11.20 15.72
CA PRO A 82 -4.74 12.35 14.83
C PRO A 82 -3.50 13.25 14.75
N GLN A 83 -2.70 13.33 15.82
CA GLN A 83 -1.43 14.06 15.82
C GLN A 83 -0.42 13.57 14.75
N GLU A 84 -0.47 12.29 14.38
CA GLU A 84 0.44 11.69 13.39
C GLU A 84 0.11 12.12 11.95
N TRP A 85 -1.15 12.52 11.67
CA TRP A 85 -1.54 13.07 10.37
C TRP A 85 -0.66 14.25 9.94
N SER A 86 -0.26 15.11 10.88
CA SER A 86 0.59 16.26 10.58
C SER A 86 1.93 15.87 9.95
N LYS A 87 2.53 14.76 10.42
CA LYS A 87 3.81 14.25 9.92
C LYS A 87 3.66 13.65 8.53
N VAL A 88 2.63 12.83 8.34
CA VAL A 88 2.33 12.19 7.05
C VAL A 88 1.96 13.24 6.01
N TRP A 89 1.16 14.23 6.38
CA TRP A 89 0.78 15.34 5.50
C TRP A 89 2.00 16.14 5.03
N LYS A 90 2.97 16.39 5.93
CA LYS A 90 4.23 17.03 5.56
C LYS A 90 4.97 16.23 4.47
N LYS A 91 5.04 14.90 4.59
CA LYS A 91 5.66 14.03 3.57
C LYS A 91 4.92 14.07 2.24
N ILE A 92 3.58 14.11 2.26
CA ILE A 92 2.75 14.27 1.05
C ILE A 92 3.09 15.60 0.34
N VAL A 93 3.13 16.70 1.09
CA VAL A 93 3.47 18.03 0.56
C VAL A 93 4.89 18.06 -0.01
N GLU A 94 5.87 17.48 0.69
CA GLU A 94 7.26 17.39 0.22
C GLU A 94 7.36 16.62 -1.11
N LYS A 95 6.66 15.48 -1.23
CA LYS A 95 6.64 14.69 -2.48
C LYS A 95 5.96 15.43 -3.64
N LEU A 96 4.89 16.19 -3.37
CA LEU A 96 4.25 17.03 -4.38
C LEU A 96 5.19 18.13 -4.88
N GLU A 97 5.93 18.78 -3.97
CA GLU A 97 6.88 19.83 -4.34
C GLU A 97 8.08 19.28 -5.12
N GLN A 98 8.60 18.11 -4.74
CA GLN A 98 9.65 17.42 -5.52
C GLN A 98 9.20 17.16 -6.96
N ARG A 99 8.02 16.56 -7.15
CA ARG A 99 7.47 16.31 -8.49
C ARG A 99 7.22 17.60 -9.28
N ARG A 100 6.83 18.69 -8.62
CA ARG A 100 6.68 20.00 -9.27
C ARG A 100 8.03 20.53 -9.77
N GLN A 101 9.11 20.33 -9.03
CA GLN A 101 10.46 20.74 -9.44
C GLN A 101 10.98 19.90 -10.60
N ASP A 102 10.70 18.60 -10.62
CA ASP A 102 11.06 17.70 -11.73
C ASP A 102 10.35 18.02 -13.05
N LEU A 103 9.23 18.76 -12.99
CA LEU A 103 8.44 19.20 -14.15
C LEU A 103 8.82 20.60 -14.66
N LYS A 104 9.75 21.31 -14.01
CA LYS A 104 10.24 22.65 -14.41
C LYS A 104 11.58 22.57 -15.13
#